data_AF-A0A4Q5NM00-F1
#
_entry.id   AF-A0A4Q5NM00-F1
#
_cell.length_a   1.000
_cell.length_b   1.000
_cell.length_c   1.000
_cell.angle_alpha   90.00
_cell.angle_beta   90.00
_cell.angle_gamma   90.00
#
_symmetry.space_group_name_H-M   'P 1'
#
loop_
_entity.id
_entity.type
_entity.pdbx_description
1 polymer ?
#
loop_
_entity_poly.entity_id
_entity_poly.type
_entity_poly.pdbx_seq_one_letter_code
_entity_poly.pdbx_strand_id
1 'polypeptide(L)'
;MEKEELNERLSQLNVEPTSYPLDQHPPDERYVLAHDQDDIWCVYYAEKGERSALREFHSEAEACLYLLDLLSSEEGARPFKTT
;
A
#
# COMPACT_ATOMS: atom_id res chain seq x y z
N MET A 1 -13.68 2.00 -5.34
CA MET A 1 -13.13 2.22 -3.99
C MET A 1 -12.17 3.37 -4.10
N GLU A 2 -12.37 4.42 -3.30
CA GLU A 2 -11.50 5.60 -3.29
C GLU A 2 -10.63 5.60 -2.04
N LYS A 3 -9.57 6.42 -2.02
CA LYS A 3 -8.61 6.47 -0.90
C LYS A 3 -9.26 6.63 0.49
N GLU A 4 -10.37 7.35 0.57
CA GLU A 4 -11.07 7.63 1.84
C GLU A 4 -11.75 6.36 2.37
N GLU A 5 -12.41 5.61 1.48
CA GLU A 5 -13.03 4.33 1.81
C GLU A 5 -11.99 3.25 2.16
N LEU A 6 -10.79 3.33 1.56
CA LEU A 6 -9.62 2.54 1.95
C LEU A 6 -9.20 2.81 3.39
N ASN A 7 -9.08 4.08 3.75
CA ASN A 7 -8.64 4.48 5.07
C ASN A 7 -9.62 4.02 6.16
N GLU A 8 -10.94 4.14 5.91
CA GLU A 8 -11.96 3.66 6.84
C GLU A 8 -11.88 2.14 7.05
N ARG A 9 -11.69 1.37 5.97
CA ARG A 9 -11.53 -0.10 6.08
C ARG A 9 -10.27 -0.50 6.81
N LEU A 10 -9.13 0.13 6.51
CA LEU A 10 -7.86 -0.16 7.19
C LEU A 10 -7.91 0.19 8.68
N SER A 11 -8.58 1.29 9.02
CA SER A 11 -8.82 1.68 10.41
C SER A 11 -9.68 0.64 11.15
N GLN A 12 -10.72 0.11 10.51
CA GLN A 12 -11.54 -0.98 11.07
C GLN A 12 -10.76 -2.29 11.25
N LEU A 13 -9.77 -2.54 10.40
CA LEU A 13 -8.90 -3.73 10.45
C LEU A 13 -7.72 -3.58 11.41
N ASN A 14 -7.64 -2.46 12.13
CA ASN A 14 -6.54 -2.14 13.05
C ASN A 14 -5.16 -2.08 12.35
N VAL A 15 -5.13 -1.91 11.03
CA VAL A 15 -3.89 -1.75 10.27
C VAL A 15 -3.29 -0.39 10.61
N GLU A 16 -2.02 -0.36 11.00
CA GLU A 16 -1.37 0.88 11.38
C GLU A 16 -1.30 1.86 10.18
N PRO A 17 -1.74 3.13 10.37
CA PRO A 17 -1.67 4.16 9.33
C PRO A 17 -0.23 4.57 8.98
N THR A 18 0.78 3.99 9.62
CA THR A 18 2.19 4.15 9.30
C THR A 18 2.62 3.29 8.10
N SER A 19 1.93 2.16 7.83
CA SER A 19 2.22 1.28 6.67
C SER A 19 1.83 1.87 5.32
N TYR A 20 1.04 2.96 5.31
CA TYR A 20 0.67 3.70 4.13
C TYR A 20 0.80 5.20 4.38
N PRO A 21 1.53 5.94 3.54
CA PRO A 21 1.91 7.30 3.87
C PRO A 21 0.81 8.32 3.60
N LEU A 22 0.01 8.60 4.62
CA LEU A 22 -0.65 9.90 4.72
C LEU A 22 0.18 10.93 5.51
N ASP A 23 1.19 10.49 6.27
CA ASP A 23 1.94 11.34 7.19
C ASP A 23 3.38 11.64 6.73
N GLN A 24 3.89 12.81 7.14
CA GLN A 24 5.15 13.41 6.65
C GLN A 24 6.42 12.75 7.22
N HIS A 25 6.29 11.73 8.08
CA HIS A 25 7.41 10.97 8.62
C HIS A 25 7.29 9.49 8.23
N PRO A 26 8.02 9.03 7.19
CA PRO A 26 7.96 7.64 6.75
C PRO A 26 8.59 6.70 7.79
N PRO A 27 7.96 5.56 8.10
CA PRO A 27 8.71 4.40 8.58
C PRO A 27 9.64 3.85 7.50
N ASP A 28 10.63 3.04 7.90
CA ASP A 28 11.65 2.42 7.02
C ASP A 28 11.04 1.52 5.92
N GLU A 29 9.80 1.08 6.11
CA GLU A 29 9.05 0.08 5.35
C GLU A 29 7.59 0.53 5.14
N ARG A 30 7.13 0.69 3.88
CA ARG A 30 5.74 1.09 3.59
C ARG A 30 5.24 0.69 2.21
N TYR A 31 3.94 0.44 2.09
CA TYR A 31 3.28 0.35 0.80
C TYR A 31 2.96 1.74 0.27
N VAL A 32 3.21 1.97 -1.02
CA VAL A 32 3.00 3.23 -1.71
C VAL A 32 2.08 2.98 -2.90
N LEU A 33 1.03 3.79 -2.98
CA LEU A 33 0.20 3.95 -4.17
C LEU A 33 0.67 5.22 -4.87
N ALA A 34 1.13 5.07 -6.11
CA ALA A 34 1.53 6.17 -6.98
C ALA A 34 0.65 6.19 -8.22
N HIS A 35 0.44 7.37 -8.77
CA HIS A 35 -0.19 7.55 -10.07
C HIS A 35 0.87 8.07 -11.04
N ASP A 36 1.07 7.35 -12.15
CA ASP A 36 2.01 7.72 -13.19
C ASP A 36 1.36 8.67 -14.22
N GLN A 37 2.15 9.18 -15.16
CA GLN A 37 1.72 10.15 -16.17
C GLN A 37 0.88 9.50 -17.28
N ASP A 38 0.94 8.18 -17.42
CA ASP A 38 0.20 7.37 -18.40
C ASP A 38 -1.21 6.94 -17.91
N ASP A 39 -1.77 7.61 -16.89
CA ASP A 39 -3.06 7.21 -16.25
C ASP A 39 -3.00 5.80 -15.59
N ILE A 40 -1.78 5.37 -15.22
CA ILE A 40 -1.53 4.07 -14.59
C ILE A 40 -1.34 4.26 -13.08
N TRP A 41 -2.02 3.43 -12.31
CA TRP A 41 -1.88 3.34 -10.85
C TRP A 41 -0.90 2.24 -10.47
N CYS A 42 0.08 2.58 -9.65
CA CYS A 42 1.16 1.69 -9.26
C CYS A 42 1.13 1.46 -7.74
N VAL A 43 1.08 0.20 -7.31
CA VAL A 43 1.28 -0.20 -5.91
C VAL A 43 2.65 -0.84 -5.78
N TYR A 44 3.49 -0.34 -4.88
CA TYR A 44 4.79 -0.94 -4.59
C TYR A 44 5.12 -0.85 -3.11
N TYR A 45 5.95 -1.77 -2.63
CA TYR A 45 6.54 -1.72 -1.31
C TYR A 45 7.87 -0.97 -1.38
N ALA A 46 8.07 -0.02 -0.47
CA ALA A 46 9.32 0.71 -0.32
C ALA A 46 9.96 0.34 1.01
N GLU A 47 11.17 -0.21 0.96
CA GLU A 47 11.99 -0.53 2.14
C GLU A 47 13.37 0.08 1.96
N LYS A 48 13.82 0.94 2.88
CA LYS A 48 15.19 1.50 2.89
C LYS A 48 15.64 2.14 1.56
N GLY A 49 14.69 2.65 0.78
CA GLY A 49 14.93 3.24 -0.54
C GLY A 49 14.90 2.25 -1.71
N GLU A 50 14.75 0.95 -1.45
CA GLU A 50 14.49 -0.07 -2.47
C GLU A 50 12.99 -0.23 -2.71
N ARG A 51 12.62 -0.51 -3.96
CA ARG A 51 11.23 -0.74 -4.39
C ARG A 51 11.06 -2.21 -4.74
N SER A 52 10.08 -2.85 -4.12
CA SER A 52 9.74 -4.26 -4.31
C SER A 52 8.25 -4.42 -4.57
N ALA A 53 7.85 -5.58 -5.12
CA ALA A 53 6.45 -5.94 -5.35
C ALA A 53 5.64 -4.90 -6.16
N LEU A 54 6.27 -4.24 -7.15
CA LEU A 54 5.60 -3.31 -8.05
C LEU A 54 4.49 -4.00 -8.83
N ARG A 55 3.28 -3.44 -8.75
CA ARG A 55 2.14 -3.79 -9.58
C ARG A 55 1.50 -2.55 -10.18
N GLU A 56 1.09 -2.68 -11.42
CA GLU A 56 0.45 -1.63 -12.21
C GLU A 56 -1.03 -1.98 -12.45
N PHE A 57 -1.88 -0.96 -12.40
CA PHE A 57 -3.33 -1.03 -12.51
C PHE A 57 -3.82 0.12 -13.39
N HIS A 58 -4.93 -0.09 -14.09
CA HIS A 58 -5.51 0.94 -14.97
C HIS A 58 -6.55 1.81 -14.25
N SER A 59 -6.82 1.53 -12.97
CA SER A 59 -7.77 2.29 -12.18
C SER A 59 -7.35 2.39 -10.71
N GLU A 60 -7.68 3.53 -10.10
CA GLU A 60 -7.47 3.77 -8.66
C GLU A 60 -8.17 2.69 -7.83
N ALA A 61 -9.37 2.30 -8.26
CA ALA A 61 -10.19 1.32 -7.57
C ALA A 61 -9.52 -0.06 -7.50
N GLU A 62 -8.93 -0.53 -8.61
CA GLU A 62 -8.19 -1.80 -8.63
C GLU A 62 -6.95 -1.73 -7.73
N ALA A 63 -6.21 -0.62 -7.80
CA ALA A 63 -5.02 -0.44 -7.00
C ALA A 63 -5.33 -0.38 -5.49
N CYS A 64 -6.42 0.31 -5.10
CA CYS A 64 -6.90 0.37 -3.73
C CYS A 64 -7.39 -0.99 -3.23
N LEU A 65 -8.11 -1.76 -4.05
CA LEU A 65 -8.57 -3.09 -3.70
C LEU A 65 -7.40 -4.05 -3.48
N TYR A 66 -6.40 -4.00 -4.37
CA TYR A 66 -5.19 -4.79 -4.22
C TYR A 66 -4.44 -4.42 -2.94
N LEU A 67 -4.25 -3.13 -2.69
CA LEU A 67 -3.58 -2.64 -1.48
C LEU A 67 -4.35 -3.05 -0.21
N LEU A 68 -5.69 -2.98 -0.22
CA LEU A 68 -6.53 -3.45 0.88
C LEU A 68 -6.32 -4.93 1.14
N ASP A 69 -6.41 -5.77 0.10
CA ASP A 69 -6.22 -7.23 0.22
C ASP A 69 -4.84 -7.57 0.81
N LEU A 70 -3.82 -6.84 0.38
CA LEU A 70 -2.43 -7.03 0.79
C LEU A 70 -2.20 -6.64 2.25
N LEU A 71 -2.85 -5.56 2.72
CA LEU A 71 -2.80 -5.12 4.11
C LEU A 71 -3.76 -5.90 5.03
N SER A 72 -4.86 -6.44 4.49
CA SER A 72 -5.88 -7.19 5.24
C SER A 72 -5.53 -8.66 5.40
N SER A 73 -4.77 -9.23 4.45
CA SER A 73 -4.22 -10.56 4.59
C SER A 73 -3.16 -10.57 5.70
N GLU A 74 -3.18 -11.58 6.57
CA GLU A 74 -2.18 -11.77 7.65
C GLU A 74 -0.72 -11.84 7.17
N GLU A 75 -0.48 -11.90 5.86
CA GLU A 75 0.84 -11.78 5.23
C GLU A 75 1.37 -10.34 5.15
N GLY A 76 0.52 -9.30 5.15
CA GLY A 76 0.94 -7.90 5.10
C GLY A 76 1.56 -7.37 6.41
N ALA A 77 1.32 -8.05 7.53
CA ALA A 77 1.88 -7.72 8.84
C ALA A 77 3.19 -8.46 9.14
N ARG A 78 3.68 -9.31 8.22
CA ARG A 78 4.96 -9.98 8.36
C ARG A 78 5.94 -9.29 7.41
N PRO A 79 6.94 -8.53 7.91
CA PRO A 79 8.06 -8.16 7.05
C PRO A 79 8.62 -9.47 6.51
N PHE A 80 8.74 -9.57 5.19
CA PHE A 80 9.21 -10.76 4.50
C PHE A 80 10.50 -11.21 5.17
N LYS A 81 10.40 -12.26 5.99
CA LYS A 81 11.53 -12.82 6.72
C LYS A 81 12.26 -13.73 5.74
N THR A 82 13.11 -13.15 4.91
CA THR A 82 14.01 -13.88 4.01
C THR A 82 14.92 -14.76 4.87
N THR A 83 14.84 -16.08 4.62
CA THR A 83 15.71 -17.13 5.18
C THR A 83 17.07 -17.10 4.50
#